data_AF-C3RVQ9-F1
#
_entry.id   AF-C3RVQ9-F1
#
_cell.length_a   1.000
_cell.length_b   1.000
_cell.length_c   1.000
_cell.angle_alpha   90.00
_cell.angle_beta   90.00
_cell.angle_gamma   90.00
#
_symmetry.space_group_name_H-M   'P 1'
#
loop_
_entity.id
_entity.type
_entity.pdbx_description
1 polymer ?
#
loop_
_entity_poly.entity_id
_entity_poly.type
_entity_poly.pdbx_seq_one_letter_code
_entity_poly.pdbx_strand_id
1 'polypeptide(L)'
;GYFYQEGLILSNDGHCRAFDSQAQGTIFGSGVGVVLLKRLPDALADNDQIYAVIKGSAINNDGGTKLGFTAPGGEGQISVAAEALAFAGVDANTISFIETHGTRT
;
A
#
# COMPACT_ATOMS: atom_id res chain seq x y z
N GLY A 1 -11.42 -23.32 -9.46
CA GLY A 1 -10.39 -22.83 -10.38
C GLY A 1 -10.50 -21.33 -10.49
N TYR A 2 -9.46 -20.65 -10.96
CA TYR A 2 -9.54 -19.23 -11.28
C TYR A 2 -10.43 -19.02 -12.51
N PHE A 3 -11.46 -18.18 -12.41
CA PHE A 3 -12.38 -17.88 -13.50
C PHE A 3 -12.36 -16.39 -13.78
N TYR A 4 -11.82 -16.03 -14.94
CA TYR A 4 -11.88 -14.67 -15.45
C TYR A 4 -13.30 -14.33 -15.91
N GLN A 5 -13.73 -13.10 -15.64
CA GLN A 5 -14.95 -12.52 -16.15
C GLN A 5 -14.66 -11.09 -16.61
N GLU A 6 -15.10 -10.78 -17.83
CA GLU A 6 -14.95 -9.46 -18.43
C GLU A 6 -15.70 -8.39 -17.60
N GLY A 7 -15.09 -7.20 -17.49
CA GLY A 7 -15.63 -6.08 -16.71
C GLY A 7 -15.30 -6.11 -15.21
N LEU A 8 -14.58 -7.13 -14.73
CA LEU A 8 -14.02 -7.18 -13.37
C LEU A 8 -12.54 -6.79 -13.35
N ILE A 9 -11.99 -6.58 -12.15
CA ILE A 9 -10.58 -6.20 -11.93
C ILE A 9 -9.59 -7.38 -12.00
N LEU A 10 -10.09 -8.58 -12.26
CA LEU A 10 -9.31 -9.82 -12.21
C LEU A 10 -8.50 -10.01 -13.51
N SER A 11 -7.24 -10.43 -13.39
CA SER A 11 -6.39 -10.76 -14.55
C SER A 11 -7.00 -11.85 -15.42
N ASN A 12 -6.79 -11.87 -16.72
CA ASN A 12 -7.27 -12.99 -17.55
C ASN A 12 -6.39 -14.26 -17.39
N ASP A 13 -5.12 -14.09 -17.02
CA ASP A 13 -4.09 -15.13 -17.01
C ASP A 13 -3.75 -15.64 -15.60
N GLY A 14 -4.42 -15.07 -14.58
CA GLY A 14 -4.20 -15.44 -13.19
C GLY A 14 -2.90 -14.92 -12.59
N HIS A 15 -2.29 -13.88 -13.16
CA HIS A 15 -1.11 -13.23 -12.62
C HIS A 15 -1.34 -11.74 -12.31
N CYS A 16 -0.90 -11.30 -11.13
CA CYS A 16 -0.75 -9.88 -10.82
C CYS A 16 0.64 -9.43 -11.30
N ARG A 17 0.69 -8.64 -12.38
CA ARG A 17 1.96 -8.22 -13.04
C ARG A 17 2.23 -6.73 -12.79
N ALA A 18 2.49 -6.36 -11.54
CA ALA A 18 2.77 -4.98 -11.17
C ALA A 18 3.85 -4.37 -12.09
N PHE A 19 3.58 -3.19 -12.65
CA PHE A 19 4.49 -2.44 -13.54
C PHE A 19 4.83 -3.08 -14.91
N ASP A 20 4.34 -4.27 -15.22
CA ASP A 20 4.59 -4.94 -16.51
C ASP A 20 3.67 -4.41 -17.62
N SER A 21 4.19 -4.12 -18.81
CA SER A 21 3.41 -3.70 -19.99
C SER A 21 2.22 -4.61 -20.32
N GLN A 22 2.30 -5.90 -19.98
CA GLN A 22 1.29 -6.93 -20.20
C GLN A 22 0.38 -7.15 -18.99
N ALA A 23 0.36 -6.27 -17.99
CA ALA A 23 -0.55 -6.42 -16.87
C ALA A 23 -2.01 -6.23 -17.30
N GLN A 24 -2.88 -7.13 -16.83
CA GLN A 24 -4.26 -7.25 -17.27
C GLN A 24 -5.25 -7.36 -16.09
N GLY A 25 -4.85 -6.95 -14.89
CA GLY A 25 -5.64 -7.01 -13.66
C GLY A 25 -4.88 -7.62 -12.49
N THR A 26 -5.60 -7.89 -11.41
CA THR A 26 -5.08 -8.48 -10.17
C THR A 26 -5.60 -9.90 -9.93
N ILE A 27 -5.12 -10.56 -8.87
CA ILE A 27 -5.68 -11.82 -8.38
C ILE A 27 -5.93 -11.75 -6.88
N PHE A 28 -6.90 -12.52 -6.40
CA PHE A 28 -7.13 -12.66 -4.96
C PHE A 28 -6.33 -13.82 -4.37
N GLY A 29 -5.64 -13.52 -3.27
CA GLY A 29 -5.02 -14.51 -2.39
C GLY A 29 -5.67 -14.49 -1.01
N SER A 30 -5.34 -15.47 -0.18
CA SER A 30 -5.76 -15.51 1.23
C SER A 30 -4.57 -15.84 2.12
N GLY A 31 -4.50 -15.20 3.28
CA GLY A 31 -3.41 -15.35 4.24
C GLY A 31 -3.68 -14.55 5.51
N VAL A 32 -2.86 -14.80 6.55
CA VAL A 32 -2.92 -14.08 7.82
C VAL A 32 -1.52 -13.66 8.24
N GLY A 33 -1.40 -12.43 8.74
CA GLY A 33 -0.18 -11.88 9.32
C GLY A 33 -0.52 -11.11 10.59
N VAL A 34 0.33 -11.21 11.60
CA VAL A 34 0.18 -10.50 12.89
C VAL A 34 1.51 -9.86 13.24
N VAL A 35 1.46 -8.61 13.69
CA VAL A 35 2.60 -7.89 14.24
C VAL A 35 2.26 -7.39 15.63
N LEU A 36 3.25 -7.41 16.53
CA LEU A 36 3.14 -6.81 17.85
C LEU A 36 3.77 -5.42 17.81
N LEU A 37 3.05 -4.42 18.29
CA LEU A 37 3.53 -3.04 18.36
C LEU A 37 3.76 -2.64 19.80
N LYS A 38 4.84 -1.90 20.02
CA LYS A 38 5.20 -1.29 21.29
C LYS A 38 5.81 0.07 21.02
N ARG A 39 5.69 1.01 21.96
CA ARG A 39 6.38 2.30 21.83
C ARG A 39 7.88 2.05 21.86
N LEU A 40 8.61 2.72 20.98
CA LEU A 40 10.06 2.54 20.84
C LEU A 40 10.82 2.70 22.17
N PRO A 41 10.56 3.72 23.04
CA PRO A 41 11.25 3.84 24.31
C PRO A 41 11.06 2.63 25.23
N ASP A 42 9.85 2.07 25.28
CA ASP A 42 9.56 0.91 26.12
C ASP A 42 10.22 -0.36 25.55
N ALA A 43 10.24 -0.51 24.22
CA ALA A 43 10.90 -1.63 23.56
C ALA A 43 12.42 -1.61 23.79
N LEU A 44 13.03 -0.42 23.79
CA LEU A 44 14.45 -0.25 24.12
C LEU A 44 14.73 -0.51 25.60
N ALA A 45 13.88 -0.02 26.51
CA ALA A 45 14.02 -0.23 27.95
C ALA A 45 13.95 -1.72 28.33
N ASP A 46 13.07 -2.46 27.67
CA ASP A 46 12.90 -3.90 27.91
C ASP A 46 13.85 -4.76 27.06
N ASN A 47 14.70 -4.13 26.24
CA ASN A 47 15.66 -4.80 25.35
C ASN A 47 14.99 -5.81 24.40
N ASP A 48 13.85 -5.43 23.84
CA ASP A 48 13.10 -6.23 22.87
C ASP A 48 13.83 -6.33 21.53
N GLN A 49 13.59 -7.41 20.79
CA GLN A 49 14.00 -7.49 19.38
C GLN A 49 13.10 -6.60 18.51
N ILE A 50 13.68 -5.53 17.97
CA ILE A 50 12.97 -4.57 17.12
C ILE A 50 13.27 -4.86 15.65
N TYR A 51 12.26 -5.25 14.88
CA TYR A 51 12.41 -5.50 13.44
C TYR A 51 12.43 -4.20 12.62
N ALA A 52 11.57 -3.25 12.97
CA ALA A 52 11.44 -1.95 12.30
C ALA A 52 10.75 -0.94 13.23
N VAL A 53 10.82 0.34 12.87
CA VAL A 53 10.13 1.44 13.58
C VAL A 53 9.15 2.12 12.62
N ILE A 54 7.89 2.20 13.01
CA ILE A 54 6.90 3.01 12.29
C ILE A 54 7.14 4.48 12.65
N LYS A 55 7.61 5.26 11.68
CA LYS A 55 7.94 6.68 11.87
C LYS A 55 6.72 7.59 11.75
N GLY A 56 5.79 7.26 10.86
CA GLY A 56 4.57 8.02 10.61
C GLY A 56 3.60 7.22 9.75
N SER A 57 2.34 7.64 9.73
CA SER A 57 1.26 7.05 8.94
C SER A 57 0.19 8.10 8.67
N ALA A 58 -0.50 8.00 7.54
CA ALA A 58 -1.64 8.86 7.20
C ALA A 58 -2.74 8.05 6.52
N ILE A 59 -3.98 8.56 6.59
CA ILE A 59 -5.17 7.99 5.94
C ILE A 59 -6.03 9.11 5.37
N ASN A 60 -6.63 8.90 4.20
CA ASN A 60 -7.59 9.84 3.61
C ASN A 60 -8.64 9.11 2.75
N ASN A 61 -9.40 9.88 1.95
CA ASN A 61 -10.38 9.36 1.00
C ASN A 61 -10.32 10.14 -0.32
N ASP A 62 -10.44 9.44 -1.45
CA ASP A 62 -10.42 10.04 -2.79
C ASP A 62 -11.55 11.05 -3.04
N GLY A 63 -12.64 10.98 -2.28
CA GLY A 63 -13.77 11.89 -2.42
C GLY A 63 -14.43 11.83 -3.81
N GLY A 64 -14.99 12.96 -4.24
CA GLY A 64 -15.84 13.06 -5.44
C GLY A 64 -15.13 13.50 -6.72
N THR A 65 -13.81 13.73 -6.70
CA THR A 65 -13.07 14.29 -7.85
C THR A 65 -12.64 13.25 -8.90
N LYS A 66 -12.93 11.98 -8.66
CA LYS A 66 -12.56 10.84 -9.51
C LYS A 66 -13.63 10.47 -10.55
N LEU A 67 -13.20 9.85 -11.65
CA LEU A 67 -14.05 9.48 -12.82
C LEU A 67 -15.16 8.46 -12.51
N GLY A 68 -15.09 7.77 -11.37
CA GLY A 68 -16.09 6.80 -10.96
C GLY A 68 -15.80 6.31 -9.54
N PHE A 69 -16.78 5.67 -8.92
CA PHE A 69 -16.67 5.23 -7.52
C PHE A 69 -15.46 4.29 -7.28
N THR A 70 -15.17 3.40 -8.23
CA THR A 70 -14.06 2.43 -8.15
C THR A 70 -12.75 2.94 -8.75
N ALA A 71 -12.74 4.11 -9.39
CA ALA A 71 -11.53 4.68 -9.95
C ALA A 71 -10.58 5.16 -8.83
N PRO A 72 -9.26 5.06 -9.00
CA PRO A 72 -8.31 5.60 -8.03
C PRO A 72 -8.22 7.14 -8.14
N GLY A 73 -8.09 7.82 -7.00
CA GLY A 73 -7.84 9.27 -6.92
C GLY A 73 -6.35 9.62 -6.83
N GLY A 74 -5.75 10.15 -7.91
CA GLY A 74 -4.32 10.52 -7.93
C GLY A 74 -3.94 11.57 -6.89
N GLU A 75 -4.72 12.65 -6.77
CA GLU A 75 -4.51 13.70 -5.75
C GLU A 75 -4.64 13.17 -4.31
N GLY A 76 -5.53 12.20 -4.09
CA GLY A 76 -5.68 11.51 -2.81
C GLY A 76 -4.41 10.74 -2.44
N GLN A 77 -3.82 10.02 -3.39
CA GLN A 77 -2.57 9.28 -3.18
C GLN A 77 -1.38 10.21 -2.94
N ILE A 78 -1.26 11.31 -3.69
CA ILE A 78 -0.18 12.29 -3.50
C ILE A 78 -0.27 12.93 -2.11
N SER A 79 -1.46 13.37 -1.71
CA SER A 79 -1.68 14.04 -0.42
C SER A 79 -1.42 13.12 0.77
N VAL A 80 -1.92 11.87 0.76
CA VAL A 80 -1.70 10.94 1.88
C VAL A 80 -0.24 10.53 2.01
N ALA A 81 0.48 10.38 0.90
CA ALA A 81 1.90 10.07 0.93
C ALA A 81 2.73 11.24 1.49
N ALA A 82 2.42 12.48 1.08
CA ALA A 82 3.06 13.68 1.60
C ALA A 82 2.79 13.87 3.11
N GLU A 83 1.56 13.61 3.56
CA GLU A 83 1.18 13.68 4.97
C GLU A 83 1.90 12.62 5.81
N ALA A 84 2.00 11.38 5.32
CA ALA A 84 2.73 10.31 6.01
C ALA A 84 4.22 10.65 6.16
N LEU A 85 4.85 11.22 5.13
CA LEU A 85 6.24 11.70 5.19
C LEU A 85 6.40 12.86 6.18
N ALA A 86 5.46 13.80 6.20
CA ALA A 86 5.46 14.91 7.14
C ALA A 86 5.35 14.43 8.60
N PHE A 87 4.45 13.49 8.89
CA PHE A 87 4.34 12.86 10.21
C PHE A 87 5.59 12.06 10.59
N ALA A 88 6.21 11.38 9.62
CA ALA A 88 7.44 10.64 9.84
C ALA A 88 8.65 11.55 10.14
N GLY A 89 8.60 12.81 9.71
CA GLY A 89 9.68 13.78 9.87
C GLY A 89 10.97 13.35 9.13
N VAL A 90 10.82 12.68 7.99
CA VAL A 90 11.95 12.19 7.17
C VAL A 90 11.99 12.88 5.81
N ASP A 91 13.20 13.06 5.27
CA ASP A 91 13.39 13.58 3.91
C ASP A 91 13.07 12.46 2.90
N ALA A 92 12.26 12.76 1.88
CA ALA A 92 11.89 11.82 0.83
C ALA A 92 13.12 11.19 0.12
N ASN A 93 14.23 11.92 0.02
CA ASN A 93 15.48 11.42 -0.56
C ASN A 93 16.15 10.31 0.26
N THR A 94 15.71 10.10 1.50
CA THR A 94 16.21 9.01 2.36
C THR A 94 15.46 7.70 2.16
N ILE A 95 14.37 7.71 1.39
CA ILE A 95 13.57 6.52 1.09
C ILE A 95 14.24 5.74 -0.04
N SER A 96 14.71 4.54 0.29
CA SER A 96 15.37 3.64 -0.66
C SER A 96 14.44 2.63 -1.32
N PHE A 97 13.23 2.44 -0.78
CA PHE A 97 12.28 1.44 -1.25
C PHE A 97 10.83 1.86 -0.96
N ILE A 98 9.92 1.50 -1.86
CA ILE A 98 8.48 1.71 -1.73
C ILE A 98 7.76 0.40 -2.06
N GLU A 99 7.08 -0.18 -1.07
CA GLU A 99 6.13 -1.27 -1.28
C GLU A 99 4.81 -0.67 -1.77
N THR A 100 4.50 -0.83 -3.06
CA THR A 100 3.32 -0.22 -3.66
C THR A 100 2.07 -1.07 -3.49
N HIS A 101 0.88 -0.47 -3.63
CA HIS A 101 -0.37 -1.23 -3.76
C HIS A 101 -0.34 -2.21 -4.96
N GLY A 102 0.27 -1.80 -6.07
CA GLY A 102 0.79 -2.72 -7.10
C GLY A 102 -0.22 -3.60 -7.84
N THR A 103 -1.53 -3.35 -7.73
CA THR A 103 -2.57 -4.23 -8.30
C THR A 103 -2.70 -4.17 -9.82
N ARG A 104 -2.25 -3.06 -10.43
CA ARG A 104 -2.31 -2.73 -11.87
C ARG A 104 -3.56 -3.29 -12.58
N THR A 105 -4.65 -2.54 -12.39
CA THR A 105 -6.00 -2.75 -12.94
C THR A 105 -6.34 -1.74 -14.02
#